data_AF-A0AA88GHU1-F1
#
_entry.id   AF-A0AA88GHU1-F1
#
_cell.length_a   1.000
_cell.length_b   1.000
_cell.length_c   1.000
_cell.angle_alpha   90.00
_cell.angle_beta   90.00
_cell.angle_gamma   90.00
#
_symmetry.space_group_name_H-M   'P 1'
#
loop_
_entity.id
_entity.type
_entity.pdbx_description
1 polymer ?
#
loop_
_entity_poly.entity_id
_entity_poly.type
_entity_poly.pdbx_seq_one_letter_code
_entity_poly.pdbx_strand_id
1 'polypeptide(L)'
;MSKNPFYNDNDVPISNKDDDEILKLFGPKQMFQQQPQQQQQHDDHLLLWKFSDGSSNTFYVRRQQENSNNHYVLIYDPISPIFSSSGSYSGGKPFQKELSAKEFKELDDAFEMMKNSTQYHCPHREMGTGVFTKGSTTFIMSMGSFSSFEQLIRKYNVDTPHHISM
;
A
#
# COMPACT_ATOMS: atom_id res chain seq x y z
N MET A 1 11.34 -15.01 -43.74
CA MET A 1 9.96 -15.14 -44.27
C MET A 1 9.50 -16.56 -44.01
N SER A 2 8.60 -16.78 -43.05
CA SER A 2 7.94 -18.08 -42.87
C SER A 2 6.51 -17.83 -42.46
N LYS A 3 5.58 -18.17 -43.37
CA LYS A 3 4.13 -18.08 -43.18
C LYS A 3 3.66 -19.44 -42.68
N ASN A 4 2.86 -19.48 -41.62
CA ASN A 4 2.00 -20.61 -41.31
C ASN A 4 0.58 -20.10 -41.07
N PRO A 5 -0.35 -20.37 -42.01
CA PRO A 5 -1.77 -20.07 -41.85
C PRO A 5 -2.54 -21.37 -41.66
N PHE A 6 -3.20 -21.56 -40.51
CA PHE A 6 -4.28 -22.55 -40.42
C PHE A 6 -5.38 -22.03 -39.49
N TYR A 7 -6.42 -21.51 -40.14
CA TYR A 7 -7.79 -21.47 -39.64
C TYR A 7 -8.29 -22.90 -39.43
N ASN A 8 -9.12 -23.11 -38.41
CA ASN A 8 -10.01 -24.27 -38.38
C ASN A 8 -11.38 -23.79 -37.90
N ASP A 9 -12.22 -23.44 -38.87
CA ASP A 9 -13.66 -23.27 -38.72
C ASP A 9 -14.29 -24.65 -38.53
N ASN A 10 -14.94 -24.86 -37.39
CA ASN A 10 -15.91 -25.94 -37.24
C ASN A 10 -17.14 -25.39 -36.52
N ASP A 11 -17.95 -24.67 -37.29
CA ASP A 11 -19.34 -24.40 -36.98
C ASP A 11 -20.14 -25.72 -37.04
N VAL A 12 -20.59 -26.20 -35.89
CA VAL A 12 -21.60 -27.26 -35.81
C VAL A 12 -22.94 -26.61 -35.46
N PRO A 13 -23.97 -26.68 -36.33
CA PRO A 13 -25.30 -26.23 -35.98
C PRO A 13 -25.94 -27.21 -34.99
N ILE A 14 -26.19 -26.73 -33.77
CA ILE A 14 -26.98 -27.46 -32.78
C ILE A 14 -28.45 -27.39 -33.20
N SER A 15 -28.98 -28.56 -33.52
CA SER A 15 -30.40 -28.82 -33.81
C SER A 15 -31.25 -28.58 -32.57
N ASN A 16 -32.06 -27.52 -32.56
CA ASN A 16 -33.14 -27.32 -31.61
C ASN A 16 -34.24 -28.35 -31.89
N LYS A 17 -34.39 -29.34 -31.01
CA LYS A 17 -35.58 -30.19 -30.93
C LYS A 17 -36.25 -29.92 -29.59
N ASP A 18 -37.43 -29.34 -29.68
CA ASP A 18 -38.63 -29.74 -28.96
C ASP A 18 -38.46 -30.07 -27.47
N ASP A 19 -38.46 -29.03 -26.62
CA ASP A 19 -38.76 -29.14 -25.19
C ASP A 19 -39.92 -28.19 -24.83
N ASP A 20 -40.99 -28.23 -25.62
CA ASP A 20 -42.28 -27.60 -25.34
C ASP A 20 -43.13 -28.48 -24.39
N GLU A 21 -42.63 -28.86 -23.20
CA GLU A 21 -43.53 -29.47 -22.19
C GLU A 21 -43.08 -29.44 -20.72
N ILE A 22 -42.36 -28.41 -20.26
CA ILE A 22 -42.09 -28.22 -18.82
C ILE A 22 -42.51 -26.82 -18.35
N LEU A 23 -43.81 -26.53 -18.43
CA LEU A 23 -44.40 -25.27 -17.96
C LEU A 23 -45.66 -25.49 -17.10
N LYS A 24 -45.59 -26.33 -16.06
CA LYS A 24 -46.69 -26.45 -15.06
C LYS A 24 -46.26 -26.68 -13.61
N LEU A 25 -45.08 -26.19 -13.19
CA LEU A 25 -44.57 -26.44 -11.82
C LEU A 25 -43.84 -25.25 -11.17
N PHE A 26 -44.22 -24.01 -11.48
CA PHE A 26 -43.68 -22.84 -10.79
C PHE A 26 -44.78 -22.07 -10.07
N GLY A 27 -44.79 -22.19 -8.74
CA GLY A 27 -45.63 -21.44 -7.82
C GLY A 27 -45.33 -19.93 -7.84
N PRO A 28 -45.97 -19.15 -6.95
CA PRO A 28 -45.91 -17.69 -6.98
C PRO A 28 -44.46 -17.20 -6.96
N LYS A 29 -44.10 -16.42 -8.00
CA LYS A 29 -42.83 -15.71 -8.13
C LYS A 29 -42.55 -14.96 -6.84
N GLN A 30 -41.64 -15.48 -6.01
CA GLN A 30 -41.08 -14.70 -4.92
C GLN A 30 -40.40 -13.49 -5.55
N MET A 31 -40.91 -12.31 -5.23
CA MET A 31 -40.23 -11.05 -5.49
C MET A 31 -38.88 -11.12 -4.76
N PHE A 32 -37.82 -11.41 -5.50
CA PHE A 32 -36.46 -11.20 -5.02
C PHE A 32 -36.31 -9.70 -4.76
N GLN A 33 -36.39 -9.30 -3.49
CA GLN A 33 -35.87 -8.02 -3.06
C GLN A 33 -34.42 -7.99 -3.48
N GLN A 34 -34.11 -7.17 -4.50
CA GLN A 34 -32.74 -6.88 -4.88
C GLN A 34 -32.08 -6.32 -3.62
N GLN A 35 -31.16 -7.10 -3.05
CA GLN A 35 -30.33 -6.60 -1.96
C GLN A 35 -29.60 -5.37 -2.50
N PRO A 36 -29.58 -4.25 -1.75
CA PRO A 36 -28.87 -3.06 -2.18
C PRO A 36 -27.44 -3.46 -2.52
N GLN A 37 -27.06 -3.28 -3.78
CA GLN A 37 -25.70 -3.52 -4.24
C GLN A 37 -24.80 -2.65 -3.38
N GLN A 38 -24.04 -3.27 -2.49
CA GLN A 38 -23.00 -2.59 -1.73
C GLN A 38 -22.02 -2.05 -2.79
N GLN A 39 -22.05 -0.73 -3.00
CA GLN A 39 -21.10 -0.05 -3.85
C GLN A 39 -19.71 -0.43 -3.34
N GLN A 40 -18.96 -1.16 -4.17
CA GLN A 40 -17.56 -1.43 -3.92
C GLN A 40 -16.88 -0.08 -3.78
N GLN A 41 -16.55 0.29 -2.54
CA GLN A 41 -15.73 1.47 -2.27
C GLN A 41 -14.38 1.21 -2.94
N HIS A 42 -14.14 1.90 -4.05
CA HIS A 42 -12.83 1.93 -4.67
C HIS A 42 -11.86 2.50 -3.63
N ASP A 43 -10.83 1.73 -3.32
CA ASP A 43 -9.80 2.08 -2.34
C ASP A 43 -8.90 3.15 -2.96
N ASP A 44 -9.35 4.41 -2.93
CA ASP A 44 -8.69 5.59 -3.53
C ASP A 44 -7.45 6.05 -2.72
N HIS A 45 -6.70 5.09 -2.19
CA HIS A 45 -5.52 5.29 -1.38
C HIS A 45 -4.26 5.19 -2.25
N LEU A 46 -3.73 6.34 -2.68
CA LEU A 46 -2.46 6.39 -3.42
C LEU A 46 -1.29 6.41 -2.44
N LEU A 47 -0.40 5.42 -2.50
CA LEU A 47 0.88 5.47 -1.80
C LEU A 47 1.77 6.55 -2.42
N LEU A 48 2.15 7.55 -1.63
CA LEU A 48 3.07 8.60 -2.08
C LEU A 48 4.50 8.17 -1.85
N TRP A 49 4.85 7.83 -0.61
CA TRP A 49 6.17 7.30 -0.28
C TRP A 49 6.14 6.37 0.94
N LYS A 50 7.21 5.59 1.06
CA LYS A 50 7.47 4.62 2.12
C LYS A 50 8.90 4.84 2.64
N PHE A 51 9.07 4.74 3.95
CA PHE A 51 10.37 4.72 4.60
C PHE A 51 10.43 3.55 5.59
N SER A 52 11.44 2.69 5.49
CA SER A 52 11.73 1.65 6.48
C SER A 52 13.03 2.00 7.21
N ASP A 53 12.99 2.07 8.53
CA ASP A 53 14.14 2.41 9.36
C ASP A 53 15.15 1.26 9.48
N GLY A 54 16.25 1.52 10.20
CA GLY A 54 17.31 0.53 10.44
C GLY A 54 16.87 -0.71 11.22
N SER A 55 15.73 -0.64 11.90
CA SER A 55 15.11 -1.73 12.65
C SER A 55 13.95 -2.38 11.89
N SER A 56 13.78 -2.05 10.60
CA SER A 56 12.69 -2.53 9.73
C SER A 56 11.29 -2.08 10.16
N ASN A 57 11.15 -1.05 11.00
CA ASN A 57 9.86 -0.40 11.20
C ASN A 57 9.54 0.43 9.98
N THR A 58 8.29 0.42 9.55
CA THR A 58 7.91 1.04 8.29
C THR A 58 6.93 2.18 8.50
N PHE A 59 7.17 3.28 7.78
CA PHE A 59 6.30 4.43 7.69
C PHE A 59 5.79 4.54 6.26
N TYR A 60 4.51 4.86 6.12
CA TYR A 60 3.88 5.13 4.83
C TYR A 60 3.21 6.49 4.87
N VAL A 61 3.27 7.22 3.77
CA VAL A 61 2.37 8.34 3.54
C VAL A 61 1.48 8.04 2.35
N ARG A 62 0.18 8.06 2.59
CA ARG A 62 -0.87 7.83 1.59
C ARG A 62 -1.66 9.10 1.34
N ARG A 63 -2.13 9.27 0.12
CA ARG A 63 -3.14 10.26 -0.25
C ARG A 63 -4.50 9.59 -0.31
N GLN A 64 -5.46 10.20 0.35
CA GLN A 64 -6.87 9.87 0.36
C GLN A 64 -7.63 10.97 -0.38
N GLN A 65 -8.45 10.59 -1.35
CA GLN A 65 -9.31 11.55 -2.05
C GLN A 65 -10.73 11.42 -1.51
N GLU A 66 -11.25 12.47 -0.90
CA GLU A 66 -12.62 12.52 -0.39
C GLU A 66 -13.30 13.81 -0.88
N ASN A 67 -14.42 13.69 -1.59
CA ASN A 67 -15.18 14.84 -2.09
C ASN A 67 -14.32 15.88 -2.87
N SER A 68 -13.35 15.40 -3.66
CA SER A 68 -12.35 16.21 -4.39
C SER A 68 -11.27 16.89 -3.54
N ASN A 69 -11.26 16.70 -2.21
CA ASN A 69 -10.19 17.14 -1.33
C ASN A 69 -9.14 16.03 -1.17
N ASN A 70 -7.88 16.45 -1.06
CA ASN A 70 -6.77 15.55 -0.77
C ASN A 70 -6.48 15.55 0.73
N HIS A 71 -6.59 14.40 1.35
CA HIS A 71 -6.17 14.11 2.71
C HIS A 71 -4.88 13.30 2.67
N TYR A 72 -3.95 13.59 3.57
CA TYR A 72 -2.69 12.88 3.67
C TYR A 72 -2.66 12.12 4.98
N VAL A 73 -2.24 10.86 4.94
CA VAL A 73 -2.24 9.99 6.11
C VAL A 73 -0.86 9.40 6.30
N LEU A 74 -0.28 9.64 7.47
CA LEU A 74 0.92 8.98 7.97
C LEU A 74 0.52 7.69 8.70
N ILE A 75 1.08 6.57 8.28
CA ILE A 75 0.87 5.26 8.89
C ILE A 75 2.21 4.75 9.38
N TYR A 76 2.25 4.26 10.61
CA TYR A 76 3.37 3.51 11.16
C TYR A 76 3.00 2.05 11.37
N ASP A 77 3.81 1.19 10.78
CA ASP A 77 3.70 -0.25 10.79
C ASP A 77 5.00 -0.82 11.39
N PRO A 78 5.05 -0.97 12.74
CA PRO A 78 6.23 -1.47 13.41
C PRO A 78 6.46 -2.94 13.06
N ILE A 79 7.73 -3.35 13.06
CA ILE A 79 8.02 -4.79 12.96
C ILE A 79 7.49 -5.50 14.22
N SER A 80 6.74 -6.57 14.00
CA SER A 80 6.30 -7.43 15.09
C SER A 80 7.42 -8.40 15.52
N PRO A 81 7.45 -8.86 16.79
CA PRO A 81 8.47 -9.80 17.27
C PRO A 81 8.66 -11.05 16.41
N ILE A 82 7.57 -11.60 15.87
CA ILE A 82 7.59 -12.80 15.01
C ILE A 82 8.38 -12.59 13.70
N PHE A 83 8.45 -11.35 13.22
CA PHE A 83 9.22 -11.00 12.02
C PHE A 83 10.59 -10.41 12.33
N SER A 84 10.88 -10.13 13.60
CA SER A 84 12.18 -9.61 14.02
C SER A 84 13.24 -10.71 14.00
N SER A 85 14.47 -10.36 13.60
CA SER A 85 15.58 -11.32 13.58
C SER A 85 15.94 -11.86 14.97
N SER A 86 15.64 -11.12 16.05
CA SER A 86 15.84 -11.58 17.43
C SER A 86 14.68 -12.42 17.97
N GLY A 87 13.53 -12.45 17.29
CA GLY A 87 12.27 -13.03 17.78
C GLY A 87 11.63 -12.28 18.95
N SER A 88 12.26 -11.22 19.46
CA SER A 88 11.87 -10.53 20.70
C SER A 88 11.72 -9.02 20.54
N TYR A 89 12.24 -8.43 19.46
CA TYR A 89 12.17 -6.98 19.25
C TYR A 89 10.77 -6.58 18.78
N SER A 90 10.21 -5.54 19.40
CA SER A 90 8.96 -4.91 18.97
C SER A 90 9.23 -3.46 18.61
N GLY A 91 8.80 -3.04 17.42
CA GLY A 91 8.79 -1.62 17.04
C GLY A 91 7.78 -0.78 17.81
N GLY A 92 6.93 -1.39 18.64
CA GLY A 92 5.88 -0.70 19.39
C GLY A 92 4.50 -0.96 18.80
N LYS A 93 3.60 0.02 18.93
CA LYS A 93 2.21 -0.09 18.46
C LYS A 93 2.06 0.61 17.10
N PRO A 94 1.31 0.02 16.15
CA PRO A 94 0.96 0.72 14.93
C PRO A 94 0.13 1.96 15.25
N PHE A 95 0.27 3.00 14.43
CA PHE A 95 -0.58 4.19 14.52
C PHE A 95 -0.87 4.75 13.14
N GLN A 96 -1.91 5.58 13.07
CA GLN A 96 -2.29 6.33 11.89
C GLN A 96 -2.63 7.76 12.31
N LYS A 97 -2.16 8.74 11.54
CA LYS A 97 -2.43 10.18 11.78
C LYS A 97 -2.71 10.88 10.45
N GLU A 98 -3.74 11.71 10.43
CA GLU A 98 -3.94 12.67 9.33
C GLU A 98 -2.90 13.81 9.40
N LEU A 99 -2.27 14.10 8.28
CA LEU A 99 -1.32 15.18 8.11
C LEU A 99 -2.03 16.38 7.47
N SER A 100 -1.78 17.56 8.01
CA SER A 100 -2.05 18.80 7.28
C SER A 100 -1.17 18.88 6.02
N ALA A 101 -1.62 19.68 5.04
CA ALA A 101 -0.83 19.91 3.82
C ALA A 101 0.58 20.46 4.12
N LYS A 102 0.74 21.24 5.20
CA LYS A 102 2.04 21.75 5.65
C LYS A 102 2.94 20.63 6.19
N GLU A 103 2.43 19.78 7.08
CA GLU A 103 3.20 18.65 7.63
C GLU A 103 3.59 17.66 6.54
N PHE A 104 2.67 17.37 5.61
CA PHE A 104 2.97 16.57 4.44
C PHE A 104 4.11 17.17 3.62
N LYS A 105 4.03 18.48 3.30
CA LYS A 105 5.06 19.16 2.53
C LYS A 105 6.43 19.12 3.23
N GLU A 106 6.48 19.34 4.55
CA GLU A 106 7.72 19.27 5.33
C GLU A 106 8.37 17.88 5.23
N LEU A 107 7.57 16.81 5.32
CA LEU A 107 8.07 15.44 5.14
C LEU A 107 8.50 15.14 3.70
N ASP A 108 7.73 15.60 2.71
CA ASP A 108 8.04 15.36 1.29
C ASP A 108 9.32 16.08 0.85
N ASP A 109 9.51 17.32 1.30
CA ASP A 109 10.76 18.07 1.07
C ASP A 109 11.95 17.35 1.72
N ALA A 110 11.80 16.86 2.95
CA ALA A 110 12.85 16.09 3.62
C ALA A 110 13.15 14.76 2.90
N PHE A 111 12.14 14.09 2.34
CA PHE A 111 12.33 12.89 1.51
C PHE A 111 13.16 13.22 0.25
N GLU A 112 12.83 14.28 -0.47
CA GLU A 112 13.60 14.69 -1.66
C GLU A 112 15.04 15.11 -1.29
N MET A 113 15.26 15.72 -0.12
CA MET A 113 16.61 15.96 0.38
C MET A 113 17.40 14.66 0.60
N MET A 114 16.79 13.63 1.20
CA MET A 114 17.43 12.32 1.38
C MET A 114 17.76 11.65 0.03
N LYS A 115 16.85 11.75 -0.94
CA LYS A 115 17.04 11.24 -2.30
C LYS A 115 18.21 11.91 -3.03
N ASN A 116 18.38 13.22 -2.85
CA ASN A 116 19.45 13.98 -3.50
C ASN A 116 20.79 13.87 -2.76
N SER A 117 20.82 13.39 -1.52
CA SER A 117 22.04 13.23 -0.70
C SER A 117 22.79 11.94 -1.02
N THR A 118 23.19 11.78 -2.29
CA THR A 118 23.75 10.53 -2.81
C THR A 118 25.05 10.10 -2.14
N GLN A 119 25.81 11.01 -1.52
CA GLN A 119 27.01 10.65 -0.75
C GLN A 119 26.74 9.72 0.45
N TYR A 120 25.49 9.65 0.92
CA TYR A 120 25.09 8.79 2.04
C TYR A 120 24.39 7.51 1.58
N HIS A 121 24.23 7.32 0.27
CA HIS A 121 23.55 6.16 -0.28
C HIS A 121 24.43 4.91 -0.20
N CYS A 122 23.79 3.76 0.03
CA CYS A 122 24.44 2.46 0.03
C CYS A 122 23.94 1.63 -1.16
N PRO A 123 24.81 0.80 -1.77
CA PRO A 123 24.42 -0.03 -2.91
C PRO A 123 23.53 -1.22 -2.51
N HIS A 124 23.58 -1.65 -1.24
CA HIS A 124 22.81 -2.78 -0.72
C HIS A 124 22.32 -2.50 0.70
N ARG A 125 21.32 -3.30 1.11
CA ARG A 125 20.71 -3.20 2.42
C ARG A 125 21.57 -3.93 3.45
N GLU A 126 21.91 -3.24 4.53
CA GLU A 126 22.59 -3.79 5.70
C GLU A 126 21.82 -3.47 6.99
N MET A 127 22.20 -4.10 8.10
CA MET A 127 21.62 -3.77 9.41
C MET A 127 21.80 -2.28 9.71
N GLY A 128 20.75 -1.61 10.17
CA GLY A 128 20.79 -0.17 10.47
C GLY A 128 20.60 0.74 9.25
N THR A 129 20.57 0.21 8.01
CA THR A 129 20.28 1.04 6.82
C THR A 129 18.80 1.38 6.70
N GLY A 130 18.51 2.59 6.22
CA GLY A 130 17.15 3.06 5.96
C GLY A 130 16.81 2.88 4.48
N VAL A 131 15.59 2.41 4.18
CA VAL A 131 15.11 2.21 2.80
C VAL A 131 14.00 3.21 2.50
N PHE A 132 14.17 3.99 1.44
CA PHE A 132 13.23 5.01 0.99
C PHE A 132 12.67 4.61 -0.37
N THR A 133 11.35 4.71 -0.53
CA THR A 133 10.64 4.41 -1.79
C THR A 133 9.60 5.49 -2.09
N LYS A 134 9.60 6.03 -3.32
CA LYS A 134 8.60 6.98 -3.83
C LYS A 134 8.35 6.69 -5.31
N GLY A 135 7.12 6.27 -5.64
CA GLY A 135 6.81 5.74 -6.98
C GLY A 135 7.72 4.55 -7.35
N SER A 136 8.40 4.64 -8.50
CA SER A 136 9.37 3.64 -8.96
C SER A 136 10.78 3.82 -8.38
N THR A 137 11.04 4.93 -7.68
CA THR A 137 12.37 5.21 -7.13
C THR A 137 12.53 4.55 -5.78
N THR A 138 13.59 3.78 -5.60
CA THR A 138 14.01 3.25 -4.29
C THR A 138 15.50 3.51 -4.09
N PHE A 139 15.87 3.97 -2.90
CA PHE A 139 17.27 4.15 -2.50
C PHE A 139 17.47 3.76 -1.04
N ILE A 140 18.72 3.44 -0.70
CA ILE A 140 19.12 2.97 0.62
C ILE A 140 20.09 3.98 1.20
N MET A 141 19.89 4.38 2.44
CA MET A 141 20.79 5.28 3.16
C MET A 141 21.55 4.53 4.24
N SER A 142 22.83 4.89 4.38
CA SER A 142 23.71 4.43 5.46
C SER A 142 23.13 4.73 6.85
N MET A 143 23.46 3.87 7.80
CA MET A 143 23.02 4.01 9.19
C MET A 143 23.37 5.41 9.75
N GLY A 144 22.39 6.05 10.39
CA GLY A 144 22.54 7.38 11.02
C GLY A 144 22.39 8.57 10.06
N SER A 145 22.58 8.37 8.75
CA SER A 145 22.50 9.44 7.74
C SER A 145 21.09 9.97 7.48
N PHE A 146 20.07 9.30 8.02
CA PHE A 146 18.65 9.68 7.93
C PHE A 146 18.02 10.05 9.28
N SER A 147 18.85 10.29 10.31
CA SER A 147 18.38 10.61 11.67
C SER A 147 17.51 11.87 11.75
N SER A 148 17.80 12.90 10.94
CA SER A 148 16.97 14.11 10.86
C SER A 148 15.59 13.83 10.28
N PHE A 149 15.49 12.94 9.29
CA PHE A 149 14.21 12.49 8.74
C PHE A 149 13.42 11.67 9.78
N GLU A 150 14.09 10.79 10.55
CA GLU A 150 13.46 10.05 11.64
C GLU A 150 12.94 10.97 12.75
N GLN A 151 13.70 11.99 13.14
CA GLN A 151 13.24 12.96 14.14
C GLN A 151 12.02 13.73 13.62
N LEU A 152 12.04 14.13 12.35
CA LEU A 152 10.93 14.83 11.72
C LEU A 152 9.67 13.98 11.68
N ILE A 153 9.74 12.72 11.23
CA ILE A 153 8.56 11.84 11.17
C ILE A 153 8.04 11.50 12.57
N ARG A 154 8.94 11.34 13.55
CA ARG A 154 8.58 11.10 14.95
C ARG A 154 7.95 12.30 15.63
N LYS A 155 8.30 13.53 15.23
CA LYS A 155 7.59 14.75 15.70
C LYS A 155 6.10 14.71 15.40
N TYR A 156 5.68 14.03 14.32
CA TYR A 156 4.27 13.84 13.99
C TYR A 156 3.66 12.55 14.56
N ASN A 157 4.46 11.73 15.26
CA ASN A 157 4.04 10.51 15.96
C ASN A 157 3.82 10.84 17.45
N VAL A 158 2.66 11.38 17.78
CA VAL A 158 2.41 12.03 19.08
C VAL A 158 2.26 11.02 20.25
N ASP A 159 2.07 9.72 19.98
CA ASP A 159 1.56 8.80 21.02
C ASP A 159 2.36 7.51 21.29
N THR A 160 3.54 7.29 20.69
CA THR A 160 4.35 6.10 21.07
C THR A 160 5.38 6.45 22.14
N PRO A 161 5.25 5.93 23.39
CA PRO A 161 6.29 6.07 24.39
C PRO A 161 7.57 5.43 23.85
N HIS A 162 8.57 6.24 23.58
CA HIS A 162 9.86 5.75 23.13
C HIS A 162 10.49 4.94 24.26
N HIS A 163 10.65 3.63 24.06
CA HIS A 163 11.73 2.91 24.72
C HIS A 163 13.04 3.45 24.12
N ILE A 164 13.53 4.56 24.68
CA ILE A 164 14.92 4.95 24.54
C ILE A 164 15.68 3.92 25.37
N SER A 165 16.11 2.84 24.72
CA SER A 165 17.22 2.05 25.27
C SER A 165 18.46 2.95 25.17
N MET A 166 18.80 3.58 26.29
CA MET A 166 20.10 4.25 26.50
C MET A 166 21.23 3.23 26.44
#